data_AF-A0A3P7JMQ7-F1
#
_entry.id   AF-A0A3P7JMQ7-F1
#
_cell.length_a   1.000
_cell.length_b   1.000
_cell.length_c   1.000
_cell.angle_alpha   90.00
_cell.angle_beta   90.00
_cell.angle_gamma   90.00
#
_symmetry.space_group_name_H-M   'P 1'
#
loop_
_entity.id
_entity.type
_entity.pdbx_description
1 polymer ?
#
loop_
_entity_poly.entity_id
_entity_poly.type
_entity_poly.pdbx_seq_one_letter_code
_entity_poly.pdbx_strand_id
1 'polypeptide(L)'
;MCVRCLCRVSVVAVVIFCLWYAITNYGAIPKQQQCDNLPSRLYVHPIYPAESTPIVRRDPRPAYAPRIRILPHSLCESNISVVFIVHSDLRNTAQRQFQRKQLDDAWLDTLQAKRMFVIGSAARETTENCEKEAKKYDDLLQVDTIEHYHNITYKAQAWIQLLTTCPHPPKFIIKLDDDVMIDRTGVEYLVNRYLSHKEYTDNDLGTYCQGMAYVFSADQLLHMRDNISRVQFLWVSCFPPKNPIKLASIVIKM
;
A
#
# COMPACT_ATOMS: atom_id res chain seq x y z
N MET A 1 -34.69 43.31 -41.22
CA MET A 1 -33.57 43.55 -40.28
C MET A 1 -33.87 43.16 -38.81
N CYS A 2 -35.07 42.69 -38.46
CA CYS A 2 -35.47 42.47 -37.06
C CYS A 2 -35.00 41.15 -36.42
N VAL A 3 -34.92 40.04 -37.18
CA VAL A 3 -34.70 38.69 -36.61
C VAL A 3 -33.24 38.44 -36.21
N ARG A 4 -32.27 38.94 -36.99
CA ARG A 4 -30.83 38.78 -36.69
C ARG A 4 -30.38 39.58 -35.46
N CYS A 5 -31.00 40.74 -35.19
CA CYS A 5 -30.75 41.51 -33.98
C CYS A 5 -31.30 40.80 -32.75
N LEU A 6 -32.54 40.26 -32.83
CA LEU A 6 -33.12 39.47 -31.73
C LEU A 6 -32.23 38.29 -31.34
N CYS A 7 -31.77 37.48 -32.32
CA CYS A 7 -30.90 36.34 -32.02
C CYS A 7 -29.57 36.76 -31.36
N ARG A 8 -28.97 37.88 -31.77
CA ARG A 8 -27.73 38.37 -31.16
C ARG A 8 -27.95 38.82 -29.71
N VAL A 9 -29.06 39.49 -29.43
CA VAL A 9 -29.43 39.89 -28.06
C VAL A 9 -29.72 38.66 -27.19
N SER A 10 -30.38 37.64 -27.74
CA SER A 10 -30.64 36.38 -27.04
C SER A 10 -29.34 35.63 -26.68
N VAL A 11 -28.38 35.55 -27.60
CA VAL A 11 -27.09 34.89 -27.32
C VAL A 11 -26.30 35.64 -26.26
N VAL A 12 -26.27 36.97 -26.32
CA VAL A 12 -25.60 37.79 -25.29
C VAL A 12 -26.26 37.62 -23.93
N ALA A 13 -27.59 37.57 -23.87
CA ALA A 13 -28.32 37.32 -22.63
C ALA A 13 -28.01 35.93 -22.03
N VAL A 14 -27.91 34.88 -22.87
CA VAL A 14 -27.53 33.53 -22.43
C VAL A 14 -26.10 33.51 -21.89
N VAL A 15 -25.14 34.17 -22.57
CA VAL A 15 -23.75 34.22 -22.11
C VAL A 15 -23.63 34.97 -20.78
N ILE A 16 -24.33 36.10 -20.63
CA ILE A 16 -24.38 36.85 -19.37
C ILE A 16 -25.01 36.01 -18.26
N PHE A 17 -26.10 35.28 -18.54
CA PHE A 17 -26.73 34.39 -17.58
C PHE A 17 -25.79 33.24 -17.16
N CYS A 18 -25.09 32.61 -18.10
CA CYS A 18 -24.11 31.57 -17.81
C CYS A 18 -22.94 32.09 -16.99
N LEU A 19 -22.42 33.29 -17.28
CA LEU A 19 -21.36 33.92 -16.50
C LEU A 19 -21.83 34.30 -15.10
N TRP A 20 -23.03 34.87 -14.98
CA TRP A 20 -23.62 35.19 -13.67
C TRP A 20 -23.87 33.92 -12.85
N TYR A 21 -24.39 32.85 -13.47
CA TYR A 21 -24.59 31.56 -12.83
C TYR A 21 -23.25 30.92 -12.41
N ALA A 22 -22.23 30.99 -13.27
CA ALA A 22 -20.90 30.49 -12.96
C ALA A 22 -20.24 31.26 -11.81
N ILE A 23 -20.37 32.60 -11.78
CA ILE A 23 -19.81 33.45 -10.72
C ILE A 23 -20.55 33.24 -9.39
N THR A 24 -21.88 33.15 -9.42
CA THR A 24 -22.69 32.92 -8.20
C THR A 24 -22.49 31.51 -7.63
N ASN A 25 -22.21 30.52 -8.47
CA ASN A 25 -21.93 29.15 -8.03
C ASN A 25 -20.44 28.81 -7.93
N TYR A 26 -19.52 29.74 -8.22
CA TYR A 26 -18.07 29.52 -8.11
C TYR A 26 -17.61 29.30 -6.65
N GLY A 27 -18.44 29.71 -5.68
CA GLY A 27 -18.25 29.42 -4.26
C GLY A 27 -18.73 28.04 -3.82
N ALA A 28 -19.45 27.31 -4.66
CA ALA A 28 -19.84 25.93 -4.44
C ALA A 28 -18.77 24.98 -5.03
N ILE A 29 -17.53 25.13 -4.56
CA ILE A 29 -16.63 23.98 -4.51
C ILE A 29 -17.42 22.93 -3.74
N PRO A 30 -17.76 21.75 -4.31
CA PRO A 30 -18.32 20.70 -3.48
C PRO A 30 -17.27 20.50 -2.39
N LYS A 31 -17.62 20.85 -1.13
CA LYS A 31 -16.79 20.54 0.02
C LYS A 31 -16.33 19.12 -0.21
N GLN A 32 -15.03 18.95 -0.43
CA GLN A 32 -14.41 17.68 -0.76
C GLN A 32 -15.15 16.61 -0.02
N GLN A 33 -15.88 15.77 -0.78
CA GLN A 33 -16.92 14.89 -0.27
C GLN A 33 -16.34 14.23 0.97
N GLN A 34 -16.78 14.73 2.12
CA GLN A 34 -16.25 14.31 3.39
C GLN A 34 -16.70 12.86 3.46
N CYS A 35 -15.77 11.93 3.23
CA CYS A 35 -16.06 10.52 3.02
C CYS A 35 -17.14 10.11 4.00
N ASP A 36 -18.35 9.88 3.49
CA ASP A 36 -19.52 9.69 4.33
C ASP A 36 -19.20 8.50 5.25
N ASN A 37 -19.21 8.75 6.57
CA ASN A 37 -18.83 7.86 7.67
C ASN A 37 -17.37 7.85 8.17
N LEU A 38 -16.46 8.71 7.71
CA LEU A 38 -15.20 8.90 8.45
C LEU A 38 -15.43 9.76 9.71
N PRO A 39 -15.00 9.29 10.91
CA PRO A 39 -15.09 10.11 12.12
C PRO A 39 -14.33 11.43 11.91
N SER A 40 -14.87 12.52 12.47
CA SER A 40 -14.32 13.87 12.36
C SER A 40 -12.81 13.88 12.53
N ARG A 41 -12.11 14.60 11.65
CA ARG A 41 -10.65 14.76 11.58
C ARG A 41 -9.99 14.47 12.93
N LEU A 42 -9.33 13.31 13.01
CA LEU A 42 -8.60 12.77 14.17
C LEU A 42 -9.47 11.96 15.14
N TYR A 43 -9.85 10.75 14.74
CA TYR A 43 -9.94 9.66 15.71
C TYR A 43 -8.53 9.42 16.25
N VAL A 44 -8.16 10.14 17.31
CA VAL A 44 -6.98 9.83 18.10
C VAL A 44 -7.38 8.65 18.95
N HIS A 45 -6.72 7.49 18.80
CA HIS A 45 -6.87 6.41 19.75
C HIS A 45 -6.72 6.99 21.16
N PRO A 46 -7.71 6.83 22.05
CA PRO A 46 -7.62 7.41 23.38
C PRO A 46 -6.35 6.87 24.05
N ILE A 47 -5.44 7.79 24.36
CA ILE A 47 -4.33 7.47 25.27
C ILE A 47 -5.02 7.32 26.61
N TYR A 48 -5.26 6.07 27.02
CA TYR A 48 -5.80 5.79 28.34
C TYR A 48 -4.93 6.49 29.39
N PRO A 49 -5.53 7.12 30.42
CA PRO A 49 -4.77 7.68 31.54
C PRO A 49 -3.83 6.59 32.10
N ALA A 50 -2.57 6.96 32.29
CA ALA A 50 -1.48 6.03 32.62
C ALA A 50 -1.70 5.21 33.90
N GLU A 51 -2.70 5.57 34.73
CA GLU A 51 -2.95 4.95 36.03
C GLU A 51 -3.63 3.57 35.95
N SER A 52 -4.32 3.24 34.85
CA SER A 52 -5.01 1.94 34.69
C SER A 52 -4.56 1.12 33.49
N THR A 53 -3.59 1.61 32.72
CA THR A 53 -3.04 0.84 31.60
C THR A 53 -2.01 -0.17 32.11
N PRO A 54 -2.12 -1.46 31.75
CA PRO A 54 -1.00 -2.37 31.94
C PRO A 54 0.20 -1.75 31.22
N ILE A 55 1.36 -1.70 31.91
CA ILE A 55 2.60 -1.19 31.33
C ILE A 55 2.78 -1.90 29.99
N VAL A 56 2.64 -1.17 28.88
CA VAL A 56 3.04 -1.68 27.57
C VAL A 56 4.52 -1.98 27.74
N ARG A 57 4.89 -3.26 27.82
CA ARG A 57 6.29 -3.66 27.91
C ARG A 57 7.00 -3.00 26.73
N ARG A 58 7.80 -1.98 27.03
CA ARG A 58 8.58 -1.21 26.06
C ARG A 58 9.82 -1.95 25.61
N ASP A 59 10.10 -3.10 26.24
CA ASP A 59 11.15 -4.01 25.79
C ASP A 59 10.85 -4.34 24.32
N PRO A 60 11.74 -3.93 23.38
CA PRO A 60 11.60 -4.32 22.00
C PRO A 60 11.44 -5.83 21.97
N ARG A 61 10.44 -6.36 21.25
CA ARG A 61 10.46 -7.79 20.96
C ARG A 61 11.83 -8.07 20.35
N PRO A 62 12.59 -9.05 20.86
CA PRO A 62 13.91 -9.34 20.34
C PRO A 62 13.79 -9.47 18.82
N ALA A 63 14.72 -8.86 18.09
CA ALA A 63 14.73 -8.87 16.63
C ALA A 63 14.88 -10.32 16.16
N TYR A 64 13.76 -11.01 16.03
CA TYR A 64 13.70 -12.35 15.49
C TYR A 64 13.64 -12.18 13.98
N ALA A 65 14.74 -12.51 13.30
CA ALA A 65 14.71 -12.67 11.85
C ALA A 65 13.79 -13.86 11.57
N PRO A 66 12.60 -13.63 11.00
CA PRO A 66 11.63 -14.69 10.85
C PRO A 66 12.13 -15.66 9.78
N ARG A 67 12.10 -16.96 10.09
CA ARG A 67 12.55 -17.99 9.16
C ARG A 67 11.57 -18.09 7.99
N ILE A 68 12.09 -18.04 6.76
CA ILE A 68 11.31 -18.29 5.55
C ILE A 68 11.20 -19.81 5.34
N ARG A 69 9.98 -20.32 5.14
CA ARG A 69 9.70 -21.74 4.86
C ARG A 69 9.53 -22.02 3.37
N ILE A 70 8.77 -21.17 2.69
CA ILE A 70 8.50 -21.26 1.25
C ILE A 70 8.89 -19.94 0.62
N LEU A 71 9.58 -20.01 -0.50
CA LEU A 71 10.08 -18.87 -1.25
C LEU A 71 9.55 -18.91 -2.70
N PRO A 72 9.07 -17.79 -3.25
CA PRO A 72 8.77 -17.70 -4.68
C PRO A 72 10.07 -17.57 -5.48
N HIS A 73 10.36 -18.52 -6.35
CA HIS A 73 11.65 -18.59 -7.05
C HIS A 73 11.78 -17.54 -8.15
N SER A 74 10.71 -17.33 -8.93
CA SER A 74 10.73 -16.42 -10.08
C SER A 74 10.86 -14.92 -9.72
N LEU A 75 10.68 -14.56 -8.43
CA LEU A 75 10.67 -13.18 -7.97
C LEU A 75 12.03 -12.49 -8.08
N CYS A 76 13.15 -13.16 -7.78
CA CYS A 76 14.47 -12.52 -7.88
C CYS A 76 15.17 -12.77 -9.24
N GLU A 77 14.64 -13.64 -10.09
CA GLU A 77 15.26 -14.03 -11.38
C GLU A 77 14.90 -13.08 -12.52
N SER A 78 13.76 -12.38 -12.40
CA SER A 78 13.25 -11.49 -13.43
C SER A 78 13.68 -10.04 -13.20
N ASN A 79 13.87 -9.28 -14.27
CA ASN A 79 14.03 -7.83 -14.16
C ASN A 79 12.66 -7.18 -13.90
N ILE A 80 12.33 -6.96 -12.63
CA ILE A 80 11.01 -6.50 -12.18
C ILE A 80 11.06 -5.00 -11.93
N SER A 81 10.08 -4.26 -12.43
CA SER A 81 9.90 -2.85 -12.11
C SER A 81 9.07 -2.66 -10.83
N VAL A 82 8.00 -3.43 -10.68
CA VAL A 82 7.04 -3.28 -9.56
C VAL A 82 6.76 -4.61 -8.87
N VAL A 83 6.78 -4.64 -7.54
CA VAL A 83 6.33 -5.82 -6.76
C VAL A 83 5.12 -5.47 -5.92
N PHE A 84 4.02 -6.21 -6.13
CA PHE A 84 2.86 -6.20 -5.26
C PHE A 84 3.04 -7.19 -4.12
N ILE A 85 3.04 -6.69 -2.89
CA ILE A 85 3.16 -7.49 -1.67
C ILE A 85 1.81 -7.52 -0.98
N VAL A 86 1.17 -8.69 -1.00
CA VAL A 86 -0.16 -8.89 -0.42
C VAL A 86 -0.02 -9.67 0.88
N HIS A 87 -0.30 -9.04 2.02
CA HIS A 87 -0.42 -9.77 3.27
C HIS A 87 -1.73 -10.56 3.29
N SER A 88 -1.66 -11.87 3.55
CA SER A 88 -2.84 -12.75 3.58
C SER A 88 -2.73 -13.77 4.71
N ASP A 89 -3.87 -14.20 5.27
CA ASP A 89 -3.92 -15.32 6.23
C ASP A 89 -3.78 -16.65 5.48
N LEU A 90 -3.08 -17.64 6.06
CA LEU A 90 -2.96 -18.98 5.48
C LEU A 90 -4.30 -19.55 4.98
N ARG A 91 -5.40 -19.31 5.70
CA ARG A 91 -6.75 -19.81 5.41
C ARG A 91 -7.47 -19.04 4.29
N ASN A 92 -7.04 -17.81 3.99
CA ASN A 92 -7.66 -16.91 3.01
C ASN A 92 -7.33 -17.27 1.54
N THR A 93 -7.43 -18.55 1.19
CA THR A 93 -7.17 -19.05 -0.17
C THR A 93 -8.09 -18.42 -1.22
N ALA A 94 -9.35 -18.16 -0.86
CA ALA A 94 -10.33 -17.53 -1.74
C ALA A 94 -9.99 -16.06 -2.04
N GLN A 95 -9.53 -15.31 -1.04
CA GLN A 95 -9.09 -13.93 -1.17
C GLN A 95 -7.82 -13.85 -2.02
N ARG A 96 -6.86 -14.75 -1.80
CA ARG A 96 -5.70 -14.86 -2.70
C ARG A 96 -6.13 -15.16 -4.13
N GLN A 97 -7.07 -16.07 -4.35
CA GLN A 97 -7.57 -16.36 -5.69
C GLN A 97 -8.29 -15.15 -6.31
N PHE A 98 -9.01 -14.36 -5.52
CA PHE A 98 -9.59 -13.10 -5.96
C PHE A 98 -8.52 -12.09 -6.36
N GLN A 99 -7.49 -11.91 -5.53
CA GLN A 99 -6.35 -11.03 -5.82
C GLN A 99 -5.57 -11.49 -7.06
N ARG A 100 -5.41 -12.80 -7.31
CA ARG A 100 -4.82 -13.33 -8.56
C ARG A 100 -5.64 -12.97 -9.80
N LYS A 101 -6.96 -12.84 -9.67
CA LYS A 101 -7.83 -12.33 -10.76
C LYS A 101 -7.74 -10.83 -10.90
N GLN A 102 -7.66 -10.10 -9.78
CA GLN A 102 -7.51 -8.64 -9.76
C GLN A 102 -6.12 -8.17 -10.23
N LEU A 103 -5.09 -8.95 -10.00
CA LEU A 103 -3.70 -8.70 -10.40
C LEU A 103 -3.28 -9.83 -11.33
N ASP A 104 -4.02 -10.02 -12.43
CA ASP A 104 -3.77 -11.09 -13.39
C ASP A 104 -2.42 -10.92 -14.09
N ASP A 105 -1.85 -12.03 -14.54
CA ASP A 105 -0.48 -12.05 -15.08
C ASP A 105 -0.37 -11.20 -16.35
N ALA A 106 -1.41 -11.16 -17.19
CA ALA A 106 -1.40 -10.34 -18.41
C ALA A 106 -1.31 -8.84 -18.08
N TRP A 107 -2.04 -8.37 -17.06
CA TRP A 107 -1.94 -6.99 -16.60
C TRP A 107 -0.59 -6.71 -15.94
N LEU A 108 -0.10 -7.61 -15.07
CA LEU A 108 1.19 -7.44 -14.39
C LEU A 108 2.35 -7.36 -15.40
N ASP A 109 2.31 -8.14 -16.48
CA ASP A 109 3.35 -8.13 -17.51
C ASP A 109 3.44 -6.76 -18.21
N THR A 110 2.33 -6.03 -18.37
CA THR A 110 2.35 -4.65 -18.94
C THR A 110 3.15 -3.65 -18.10
N LEU A 111 3.26 -3.90 -16.80
CA LEU A 111 3.97 -3.06 -15.84
C LEU A 111 5.34 -3.61 -15.46
N GLN A 112 5.77 -4.72 -16.09
CA GLN A 112 6.92 -5.52 -15.64
C GLN A 112 6.84 -5.84 -14.15
N ALA A 113 5.65 -6.24 -13.71
CA ALA A 113 5.33 -6.40 -12.31
C ALA A 113 5.22 -7.88 -11.90
N LYS A 114 5.41 -8.15 -10.62
CA LYS A 114 5.09 -9.44 -9.99
C LYS A 114 4.25 -9.23 -8.75
N ARG A 115 3.49 -10.25 -8.37
CA ARG A 115 2.78 -10.30 -7.09
C ARG A 115 3.39 -11.38 -6.20
N MET A 116 3.34 -11.15 -4.89
CA MET A 116 3.75 -12.09 -3.87
C MET A 116 2.78 -12.00 -2.69
N PHE A 117 2.24 -13.14 -2.27
CA PHE A 117 1.46 -13.26 -1.05
C PHE A 117 2.36 -13.64 0.12
N VAL A 118 2.24 -12.91 1.22
CA VAL A 118 3.00 -13.18 2.45
C VAL A 118 2.07 -13.76 3.50
N ILE A 119 2.31 -15.02 3.84
CA ILE A 119 1.48 -15.83 4.74
C ILE A 119 2.31 -16.29 5.93
N GLY A 120 1.64 -16.53 7.06
CA GLY A 120 2.25 -17.17 8.23
C GLY A 120 2.20 -18.69 8.13
N SER A 121 2.38 -19.31 9.28
CA SER A 121 2.30 -20.74 9.51
C SER A 121 1.16 -21.05 10.47
N ALA A 122 0.48 -22.18 10.25
CA ALA A 122 -0.42 -22.72 11.23
C ALA A 122 0.37 -23.43 12.33
N ALA A 123 -0.10 -23.31 13.57
CA ALA A 123 0.46 -24.08 14.68
C ALA A 123 0.16 -25.59 14.54
N ARG A 124 -0.88 -25.98 13.75
CA ARG A 124 -1.40 -27.36 13.68
C ARG A 124 -1.96 -27.80 12.32
N GLU A 125 -2.01 -26.95 11.28
CA GLU A 125 -2.51 -27.40 9.96
C GLU A 125 -1.45 -28.16 9.17
N THR A 126 -1.91 -29.14 8.40
CA THR A 126 -1.12 -29.87 7.42
C THR A 126 -0.65 -28.92 6.31
N THR A 127 0.66 -28.74 6.22
CA THR A 127 1.37 -27.85 5.27
C THR A 127 1.11 -28.21 3.80
N GLU A 128 0.52 -29.37 3.54
CA GLU A 128 0.30 -29.97 2.23
C GLU A 128 -0.52 -29.09 1.27
N ASN A 129 -1.60 -28.44 1.75
CA ASN A 129 -2.40 -27.57 0.88
C ASN A 129 -1.64 -26.30 0.49
N CYS A 130 -0.84 -25.75 1.42
CA CYS A 130 0.00 -24.59 1.17
C CYS A 130 1.12 -24.91 0.18
N GLU A 131 1.76 -26.07 0.31
CA GLU A 131 2.81 -26.52 -0.62
C GLU A 131 2.25 -26.76 -2.03
N LYS A 132 1.04 -27.32 -2.14
CA LYS A 132 0.34 -27.45 -3.43
C LYS A 132 0.04 -26.10 -4.06
N GLU A 133 -0.42 -25.12 -3.27
CA GLU A 133 -0.67 -23.76 -3.75
C GLU A 133 0.64 -23.08 -4.20
N ALA A 134 1.69 -23.18 -3.38
CA ALA A 134 3.01 -22.61 -3.68
C ALA A 134 3.58 -23.19 -4.97
N LYS A 135 3.54 -24.52 -5.14
CA LYS A 135 4.00 -25.20 -6.34
C LYS A 135 3.19 -24.83 -7.58
N LYS A 136 1.90 -24.54 -7.42
CA LYS A 136 1.00 -24.21 -8.53
C LYS A 136 1.22 -22.80 -9.06
N TYR A 137 1.43 -21.81 -8.18
CA TYR A 137 1.42 -20.40 -8.55
C TYR A 137 2.77 -19.68 -8.40
N ASP A 138 3.74 -20.25 -7.67
CA ASP A 138 5.07 -19.64 -7.41
C ASP A 138 5.00 -18.19 -6.90
N ASP A 139 3.94 -17.85 -6.16
CA ASP A 139 3.68 -16.49 -5.66
C ASP A 139 3.49 -16.45 -4.13
N LEU A 140 3.91 -17.48 -3.41
CA LEU A 140 3.79 -17.57 -1.95
C LEU A 140 5.14 -17.40 -1.24
N LEU A 141 5.20 -16.47 -0.30
CA LEU A 141 6.23 -16.35 0.72
C LEU A 141 5.66 -16.79 2.08
N GLN A 142 6.06 -17.97 2.55
CA GLN A 142 5.61 -18.48 3.85
C GLN A 142 6.64 -18.18 4.94
N VAL A 143 6.17 -17.52 5.99
CA VAL A 143 6.96 -17.12 7.15
C VAL A 143 6.66 -18.04 8.33
N ASP A 144 7.71 -18.49 9.03
CA ASP A 144 7.62 -19.31 10.24
C ASP A 144 7.17 -18.47 11.45
N THR A 145 5.95 -17.98 11.37
CA THR A 145 5.30 -17.19 12.41
C THR A 145 3.85 -17.63 12.56
N ILE A 146 3.32 -17.63 13.77
CA ILE A 146 1.92 -17.98 14.00
C ILE A 146 1.05 -16.90 13.37
N GLU A 147 0.09 -17.33 12.57
CA GLU A 147 -0.89 -16.47 11.92
C GLU A 147 -1.71 -15.69 12.96
N HIS A 148 -1.36 -14.43 13.17
CA HIS A 148 -1.98 -13.55 14.15
C HIS A 148 -1.70 -12.09 13.79
N TYR A 149 -2.67 -11.21 14.04
CA TYR A 149 -2.55 -9.78 13.74
C TYR A 149 -1.30 -9.15 14.38
N HIS A 150 -0.99 -9.50 15.62
CA HIS A 150 0.20 -8.99 16.32
C HIS A 150 1.54 -9.49 15.75
N ASN A 151 1.52 -10.42 14.80
CA ASN A 151 2.69 -11.00 14.15
C ASN A 151 2.84 -10.52 12.69
N ILE A 152 1.98 -9.60 12.24
CA ILE A 152 2.04 -9.04 10.88
C ILE A 152 3.37 -8.34 10.58
N THR A 153 4.06 -7.85 11.62
CA THR A 153 5.38 -7.26 11.50
C THR A 153 6.42 -8.28 11.03
N TYR A 154 6.33 -9.55 11.45
CA TYR A 154 7.23 -10.60 10.98
C TYR A 154 7.05 -10.90 9.49
N LYS A 155 5.82 -10.79 8.97
CA LYS A 155 5.58 -10.85 7.52
C LYS A 155 6.34 -9.73 6.80
N ALA A 156 6.27 -8.51 7.35
CA ALA A 156 7.00 -7.37 6.81
C ALA A 156 8.52 -7.60 6.80
N GLN A 157 9.07 -8.07 7.91
CA GLN A 157 10.49 -8.38 8.00
C GLN A 157 10.94 -9.42 6.98
N ALA A 158 10.14 -10.47 6.77
CA ALA A 158 10.48 -11.55 5.85
C ALA A 158 10.59 -11.06 4.40
N TRP A 159 9.61 -10.31 3.89
CA TRP A 159 9.69 -9.82 2.52
C TRP A 159 10.73 -8.73 2.33
N ILE A 160 10.97 -7.87 3.33
CA ILE A 160 12.06 -6.87 3.29
C ILE A 160 13.40 -7.60 3.16
N GLN A 161 13.65 -8.59 4.02
CA GLN A 161 14.87 -9.38 3.98
C GLN A 161 15.04 -10.05 2.62
N LEU A 162 14.01 -10.72 2.11
CA LEU A 162 14.04 -11.36 0.80
C LEU A 162 14.41 -10.36 -0.33
N LEU A 163 13.66 -9.27 -0.46
CA LEU A 163 13.87 -8.33 -1.57
C LEU A 163 15.24 -7.65 -1.50
N THR A 164 15.80 -7.43 -0.31
CA THR A 164 17.18 -6.90 -0.17
C THR A 164 18.27 -7.88 -0.59
N THR A 165 17.95 -9.16 -0.73
CA THR A 165 18.90 -10.20 -1.19
C THR A 165 18.80 -10.48 -2.69
N CYS A 166 17.77 -9.97 -3.37
CA CYS A 166 17.65 -10.15 -4.82
C CYS A 166 18.80 -9.40 -5.54
N PRO A 167 19.40 -9.98 -6.60
CA PRO A 167 20.46 -9.31 -7.37
C PRO A 167 20.00 -7.99 -8.00
N HIS A 168 18.73 -7.94 -8.39
CA HIS A 168 18.07 -6.78 -8.97
C HIS A 168 16.81 -6.48 -8.16
N PRO A 169 16.87 -5.57 -7.17
CA PRO A 169 15.68 -5.18 -6.44
C PRO A 169 14.70 -4.48 -7.40
N PRO A 170 13.39 -4.56 -7.13
CA PRO A 170 12.39 -3.83 -7.94
C PRO A 170 12.62 -2.32 -7.86
N LYS A 171 11.93 -1.52 -8.68
CA LYS A 171 11.95 -0.05 -8.52
C LYS A 171 10.92 0.40 -7.50
N PHE A 172 9.74 -0.19 -7.54
CA PHE A 172 8.62 0.16 -6.68
C PHE A 172 8.04 -1.05 -5.96
N ILE A 173 7.59 -0.81 -4.74
CA ILE A 173 6.92 -1.82 -3.92
C ILE A 173 5.55 -1.30 -3.56
N ILE A 174 4.52 -2.09 -3.85
CA ILE A 174 3.13 -1.80 -3.51
C ILE A 174 2.69 -2.82 -2.47
N LYS A 175 2.61 -2.41 -1.20
CA LYS A 175 2.05 -3.26 -0.15
C LYS A 175 0.55 -3.04 -0.08
N LEU A 176 -0.20 -4.14 0.03
CA LEU A 176 -1.63 -4.15 0.31
C LEU A 176 -2.03 -5.34 1.19
N ASP A 177 -3.25 -5.31 1.72
CA ASP A 177 -3.89 -6.45 2.37
C ASP A 177 -4.77 -7.23 1.38
N ASP A 178 -5.11 -8.48 1.70
CA ASP A 178 -5.83 -9.38 0.78
C ASP A 178 -7.31 -9.01 0.57
N ASP A 179 -7.85 -8.11 1.39
CA ASP A 179 -9.20 -7.54 1.32
C ASP A 179 -9.25 -6.15 0.65
N VAL A 180 -8.14 -5.70 0.05
CA VAL A 180 -8.03 -4.39 -0.60
C VAL A 180 -8.17 -4.49 -2.11
N MET A 181 -9.06 -3.67 -2.67
CA MET A 181 -9.17 -3.48 -4.11
C MET A 181 -8.21 -2.39 -4.61
N ILE A 182 -7.64 -2.61 -5.79
CA ILE A 182 -6.75 -1.68 -6.47
C ILE A 182 -7.43 -1.11 -7.71
N ASP A 183 -7.36 0.22 -7.89
CA ASP A 183 -7.63 0.85 -9.17
C ASP A 183 -6.44 0.64 -10.12
N ARG A 184 -6.60 -0.32 -11.05
CA ARG A 184 -5.57 -0.64 -12.06
C ARG A 184 -5.19 0.58 -12.90
N THR A 185 -6.16 1.40 -13.27
CA THR A 185 -5.92 2.58 -14.12
C THR A 185 -5.08 3.60 -13.36
N GLY A 186 -5.44 3.87 -12.11
CA GLY A 186 -4.66 4.74 -11.23
C GLY A 186 -3.22 4.25 -11.03
N VAL A 187 -3.03 2.94 -10.86
CA VAL A 187 -1.68 2.35 -10.75
C VAL A 187 -0.90 2.44 -12.06
N GLU A 188 -1.53 2.17 -13.20
CA GLU A 188 -0.88 2.36 -14.51
C GLU A 188 -0.44 3.81 -14.71
N TYR A 189 -1.27 4.78 -14.34
CA TYR A 189 -0.88 6.18 -14.37
C TYR A 189 0.31 6.47 -13.44
N LEU A 190 0.30 5.93 -12.22
CA LEU A 190 1.39 6.10 -11.26
C LEU A 190 2.69 5.43 -11.72
N VAL A 191 2.61 4.26 -12.35
CA VAL A 191 3.80 3.56 -12.83
C VAL A 191 4.30 4.20 -14.12
N ASN A 192 3.43 4.50 -15.08
CA ASN A 192 3.81 4.96 -16.42
C ASN A 192 4.12 6.47 -16.50
N ARG A 193 3.37 7.32 -15.78
CA ARG A 193 3.56 8.79 -15.86
C ARG A 193 4.83 9.26 -15.17
N TYR A 194 5.35 8.47 -14.24
CA TYR A 194 6.59 8.77 -13.51
C TYR A 194 7.85 8.21 -14.20
N LEU A 195 7.73 7.62 -15.41
CA LEU A 195 8.87 7.09 -16.19
C LEU A 195 9.65 8.16 -16.98
N SER A 196 9.24 9.43 -16.93
CA SER A 196 10.00 10.52 -17.54
C SER A 196 10.76 11.31 -16.46
N HIS A 197 12.08 11.16 -16.43
CA HIS A 197 12.99 11.98 -15.60
C HIS A 197 12.88 13.49 -15.91
N LYS A 198 12.19 13.88 -17.00
CA LYS A 198 11.86 15.28 -17.32
C LYS A 198 10.71 15.84 -16.48
N GLU A 199 9.81 15.00 -15.96
CA GLU A 199 8.62 15.45 -15.20
C GLU A 199 8.78 15.27 -13.68
N TYR A 200 9.64 14.35 -13.22
CA TYR A 200 9.98 14.16 -11.81
C TYR A 200 11.49 13.90 -11.67
N THR A 201 12.21 14.84 -11.06
CA THR A 201 13.69 14.82 -10.96
C THR A 201 14.20 14.08 -9.72
N ASP A 202 13.32 13.77 -8.78
CA ASP A 202 13.68 13.08 -7.55
C ASP A 202 13.72 11.55 -7.76
N ASN A 203 14.64 10.89 -7.07
CA ASN A 203 14.84 9.44 -7.15
C ASN A 203 13.86 8.64 -6.27
N ASP A 204 13.03 9.32 -5.47
CA ASP A 204 12.10 8.73 -4.52
C ASP A 204 10.75 9.45 -4.57
N LEU A 205 9.65 8.69 -4.58
CA LEU A 205 8.27 9.20 -4.65
C LEU A 205 7.76 9.76 -3.31
N GLY A 206 8.52 9.56 -2.23
CA GLY A 206 8.09 9.89 -0.88
C GLY A 206 7.00 8.93 -0.37
N THR A 207 6.92 8.76 0.94
CA THR A 207 5.98 7.82 1.55
C THR A 207 4.55 8.35 1.52
N TYR A 208 3.62 7.64 0.88
CA TYR A 208 2.19 7.88 1.03
C TYR A 208 1.52 6.73 1.79
N CYS A 209 0.78 7.08 2.84
CA CYS A 209 0.09 6.12 3.69
C CYS A 209 -1.43 6.33 3.60
N GLN A 210 -2.16 5.30 3.18
CA GLN A 210 -3.57 5.17 3.48
C GLN A 210 -3.86 3.75 3.94
N GLY A 211 -3.66 3.49 5.25
CA GLY A 211 -4.24 2.42 6.09
C GLY A 211 -4.06 0.95 5.66
N MET A 212 -4.46 0.66 4.43
CA MET A 212 -4.67 -0.65 3.84
C MET A 212 -3.71 -0.90 2.66
N ALA A 213 -3.16 0.18 2.06
CA ALA A 213 -2.10 0.09 1.06
C ALA A 213 -1.11 1.26 1.15
N TYR A 214 0.13 1.02 0.73
CA TYR A 214 1.15 2.05 0.56
C TYR A 214 2.13 1.67 -0.54
N VAL A 215 2.75 2.67 -1.15
CA VAL A 215 3.80 2.48 -2.17
C VAL A 215 5.02 3.31 -1.80
N PHE A 216 6.19 2.76 -2.11
CA PHE A 216 7.47 3.39 -1.87
C PHE A 216 8.51 2.85 -2.86
N SER A 217 9.59 3.60 -3.04
CA SER A 217 10.73 3.20 -3.86
C SER A 217 11.54 2.09 -3.18
N ALA A 218 12.16 1.20 -3.94
CA ALA A 218 12.88 0.07 -3.36
C ALA A 218 14.28 0.41 -2.80
N ASP A 219 14.84 1.58 -3.13
CA ASP A 219 16.06 2.10 -2.50
C ASP A 219 15.92 2.20 -0.98
N GLN A 220 14.70 2.43 -0.54
CA GLN A 220 14.27 2.45 0.84
C GLN A 220 14.47 1.10 1.56
N LEU A 221 14.42 -0.03 0.85
CA LEU A 221 14.52 -1.37 1.45
C LEU A 221 15.77 -1.59 2.29
N LEU A 222 16.92 -1.03 1.86
CA LEU A 222 18.18 -1.18 2.59
C LEU A 222 18.13 -0.44 3.92
N HIS A 223 17.63 0.79 3.91
CA HIS A 223 17.35 1.54 5.13
C HIS A 223 16.36 0.78 6.01
N MET A 224 15.32 0.19 5.40
CA MET A 224 14.31 -0.58 6.10
C MET A 224 14.92 -1.77 6.85
N ARG A 225 15.74 -2.56 6.16
CA ARG A 225 16.43 -3.72 6.72
C ARG A 225 17.38 -3.33 7.85
N ASP A 226 18.18 -2.29 7.67
CA ASP A 226 19.23 -1.92 8.63
C ASP A 226 18.65 -1.37 9.95
N ASN A 227 17.45 -0.77 9.88
CA ASN A 227 16.74 -0.27 11.05
C ASN A 227 15.74 -1.27 11.64
N ILE A 228 15.42 -2.36 10.93
CA ILE A 228 14.38 -3.30 11.35
C ILE A 228 14.67 -3.94 12.71
N SER A 229 15.95 -4.15 13.05
CA SER A 229 16.37 -4.72 14.33
C SER A 229 16.38 -3.70 15.47
N ARG A 230 16.29 -2.40 15.15
CA ARG A 230 16.44 -1.28 16.09
C ARG A 230 15.11 -0.58 16.41
N VAL A 231 14.06 -0.87 15.65
CA VAL A 231 12.74 -0.22 15.78
C VAL A 231 11.81 -1.10 16.62
N GLN A 232 11.10 -0.47 17.56
CA GLN A 232 10.07 -1.14 18.34
C GLN A 232 8.87 -1.51 17.44
N PHE A 233 8.49 -2.78 17.45
CA PHE A 233 7.33 -3.25 16.70
C PHE A 233 6.03 -2.93 17.43
N LEU A 234 5.25 -2.03 16.84
CA LEU A 234 3.84 -1.87 17.18
C LEU A 234 3.01 -2.71 16.20
N TRP A 235 2.03 -3.45 16.70
CA TRP A 235 1.12 -4.30 15.92
C TRP A 235 0.11 -3.51 15.09
N VAL A 236 0.39 -2.25 14.77
CA VAL A 236 -0.48 -1.36 14.00
C VAL A 236 0.17 -1.13 12.65
N SER A 237 -0.55 -1.48 11.58
CA SER A 237 -0.05 -1.40 10.19
C SER A 237 0.09 0.04 9.68
N CYS A 238 -0.56 1.03 10.28
CA CYS A 238 -0.55 2.43 9.84
C CYS A 238 -0.77 3.43 10.99
N PHE A 239 0.08 4.47 11.07
CA PHE A 239 -0.13 5.68 11.87
C PHE A 239 0.10 6.91 10.98
N PRO A 240 -0.80 7.92 10.98
CA PRO A 240 -0.60 9.14 10.20
C PRO A 240 0.48 10.05 10.84
N PRO A 241 1.32 10.74 10.04
CA PRO A 241 2.23 11.75 10.57
C PRO A 241 1.51 12.90 11.26
N LYS A 242 1.87 13.15 12.52
CA LYS A 242 1.74 14.48 13.11
C LYS A 242 3.14 14.97 13.45
N ASN A 243 3.60 16.00 12.74
CA ASN A 243 4.84 16.78 12.89
C ASN A 243 6.06 16.30 12.10
N PRO A 244 6.90 17.23 11.60
CA PRO A 244 7.95 16.96 10.61
C PRO A 244 9.19 16.25 11.17
N ILE A 245 9.21 15.85 12.43
CA ILE A 245 10.33 15.15 13.05
C ILE A 245 9.76 14.19 14.08
N LYS A 246 10.04 12.89 13.90
CA LYS A 246 9.58 11.71 14.69
C LYS A 246 8.30 11.05 14.15
N LEU A 247 8.48 9.94 13.44
CA LEU A 247 7.42 9.06 12.98
C LEU A 247 7.75 7.64 13.42
N ALA A 248 6.75 6.92 13.96
CA ALA A 248 6.84 5.56 14.48
C ALA A 248 5.60 4.80 13.98
N SER A 249 5.78 3.89 13.02
CA SER A 249 4.73 3.02 12.45
C SER A 249 5.33 1.99 11.47
N ILE A 250 6.13 1.01 11.93
CA ILE A 250 7.24 0.45 11.09
C ILE A 250 7.88 1.60 10.30
N VAL A 251 8.06 2.73 10.99
CA VAL A 251 8.80 3.83 10.44
C VAL A 251 10.20 3.45 10.82
N ILE A 252 10.84 2.76 9.89
CA ILE A 252 12.26 2.92 9.75
C ILE A 252 12.47 4.43 9.66
N LYS A 253 13.01 4.96 10.75
CA LYS A 253 13.50 6.31 10.84
C LYS A 253 14.63 6.41 9.80
N MET A 254 14.36 7.06 8.67
CA MET A 254 15.41 7.75 7.94
C MET A 254 15.99 8.85 8.82
#